data_AF-A0A7Y9WBC4-F1
#
_entry.id   AF-A0A7Y9WBC4-F1
#
_cell.length_a   1.000
_cell.length_b   1.000
_cell.length_c   1.000
_cell.angle_alpha   90.00
_cell.angle_beta   90.00
_cell.angle_gamma   90.00
#
_symmetry.space_group_name_H-M   'P 1'
#
loop_
_entity.id
_entity.type
_entity.pdbx_description
1 polymer ?
#
loop_
_entity_poly.entity_id
_entity_poly.type
_entity_poly.pdbx_seq_one_letter_code
_entity_poly.pdbx_strand_id
1 'polypeptide(L)'
;MNNVTTTISGTPAAGDKFTIGPNTGATSDGRNALALSNLSTAKALAGGTVTLSGAYANYVNQIGNQTNQVQTASTAQTALVTQITAAQQSVSGVNINEEAANLLQYQQLYQANSKVIQTAQTLFQTLLGIFQ
;
A
#
# COMPACT_ATOMS: atom_id res chain seq x y z
N MET A 1 -12.07 19.54 49.06
CA MET A 1 -13.33 19.16 49.73
C MET A 1 -14.17 20.42 49.77
N ASN A 2 -14.87 20.75 48.69
CA ASN A 2 -15.66 21.98 48.64
C ASN A 2 -17.12 21.61 48.83
N ASN A 3 -17.79 22.31 49.74
CA ASN A 3 -19.22 22.19 50.08
C ASN A 3 -19.66 20.89 50.79
N VAL A 4 -18.97 20.50 51.87
CA VAL A 4 -19.52 19.53 52.82
C VAL A 4 -20.24 20.30 53.93
N THR A 5 -21.57 20.27 53.93
CA THR A 5 -22.40 20.81 55.02
C THR A 5 -22.96 19.64 55.82
N THR A 6 -22.66 19.59 57.11
CA THR A 6 -23.21 18.60 58.05
C THR A 6 -23.97 19.32 59.16
N THR A 7 -25.18 18.86 59.45
CA THR A 7 -25.95 19.34 60.60
C THR A 7 -25.83 18.30 61.70
N ILE A 8 -25.23 18.69 62.82
CA ILE A 8 -25.13 17.85 64.01
C ILE A 8 -26.27 18.26 64.95
N SER A 9 -27.02 17.28 65.45
CA SER A 9 -28.12 17.48 66.40
C SER A 9 -27.90 16.65 67.66
N GLY A 10 -28.45 17.11 68.79
CA GLY A 10 -28.32 16.46 70.10
C GLY A 10 -27.43 17.23 71.10
N THR A 11 -27.35 16.73 72.34
CA THR A 11 -26.49 17.27 73.40
C THR A 11 -25.16 16.51 73.41
N PRO A 12 -24.02 17.14 73.07
CA PRO A 12 -22.73 16.45 73.09
C PRO A 12 -22.31 16.04 74.50
N ALA A 13 -21.74 14.85 74.64
CA ALA A 13 -21.14 14.36 75.88
C ALA A 13 -19.61 14.42 75.82
N ALA A 14 -18.96 14.45 76.99
CA ALA A 14 -17.52 14.41 77.09
C ALA A 14 -16.99 13.07 76.54
N GLY A 15 -16.25 13.13 75.42
CA GLY A 15 -15.69 11.95 74.74
C GLY A 15 -16.22 11.74 73.32
N ASP A 16 -17.24 12.48 72.90
CA ASP A 16 -17.77 12.37 71.53
C ASP A 16 -16.76 12.82 70.47
N LYS A 17 -16.65 12.04 69.40
CA LYS A 17 -15.78 12.32 68.24
C LYS A 17 -16.55 12.14 66.95
N PHE A 18 -16.45 13.12 66.06
CA PHE A 18 -16.94 13.05 64.69
C PHE A 18 -15.75 13.08 63.74
N THR A 19 -15.69 12.11 62.83
CA THR A 19 -14.62 12.01 61.83
C THR A 19 -15.22 12.01 60.44
N ILE A 20 -14.74 12.94 59.60
CA ILE A 20 -15.04 12.93 58.17
C ILE A 20 -13.84 12.27 57.48
N GLY A 21 -14.08 11.15 56.82
CA GLY A 21 -13.06 10.37 56.12
C GLY A 21 -13.43 10.11 54.65
N PRO A 22 -12.45 9.75 53.81
CA PRO A 22 -12.73 9.35 52.44
C PRO A 22 -13.59 8.09 52.39
N ASN A 23 -14.54 8.06 51.46
CA ASN A 23 -15.38 6.91 51.20
C ASN A 23 -14.57 5.85 50.43
N THR A 24 -13.93 4.90 51.14
CA THR A 24 -13.04 3.89 50.55
C THR A 24 -13.74 2.58 50.18
N GLY A 25 -15.07 2.47 50.32
CA GLY A 25 -15.77 1.20 50.13
C GLY A 25 -17.25 1.25 49.76
N ALA A 26 -17.83 2.43 49.44
CA ALA A 26 -19.25 2.53 49.11
C ALA A 26 -19.53 2.85 47.62
N THR A 27 -20.77 2.57 47.21
CA THR A 27 -21.32 2.50 45.83
C THR A 27 -21.45 3.83 45.07
N SER A 28 -20.70 4.87 45.44
CA SER A 28 -20.72 6.19 44.75
C SER A 28 -19.37 6.91 44.79
N ASP A 29 -18.27 6.18 44.96
CA ASP A 29 -16.93 6.75 44.79
C ASP A 29 -16.56 6.91 43.31
N GLY A 30 -16.64 8.14 42.80
CA GLY A 30 -16.31 8.48 41.42
C GLY A 30 -14.82 8.69 41.13
N ARG A 31 -13.91 8.44 42.10
CA ARG A 31 -12.47 8.73 41.92
C ARG A 31 -11.83 8.00 40.74
N ASN A 32 -12.23 6.76 40.45
CA ASN A 32 -11.72 6.02 39.29
C ASN A 32 -12.22 6.62 37.96
N ALA A 33 -13.47 7.07 37.90
CA ALA A 33 -14.02 7.74 36.73
C ALA A 33 -13.32 9.09 36.49
N LEU A 34 -13.01 9.83 37.56
CA LEU A 34 -12.20 11.05 37.50
C LEU A 34 -10.76 10.75 37.05
N ALA A 35 -10.13 9.70 37.56
CA ALA A 35 -8.80 9.29 37.15
C ALA A 35 -8.75 8.90 35.66
N LEU A 36 -9.77 8.19 35.17
CA LEU A 36 -9.90 7.86 33.75
C LEU A 36 -10.14 9.10 32.88
N SER A 37 -10.97 10.04 33.33
CA SER A 37 -11.17 11.32 32.65
C SER A 37 -9.86 12.11 32.55
N ASN A 38 -9.11 12.18 33.65
CA ASN A 38 -7.80 12.84 33.68
C ASN A 38 -6.79 12.15 32.76
N LEU A 39 -6.83 10.82 32.63
CA LEU A 39 -5.94 10.09 31.71
C LEU A 39 -6.13 10.51 30.24
N SER A 40 -7.36 10.87 29.84
CA SER A 40 -7.64 11.30 28.47
C SER A 40 -6.89 12.58 28.07
N THR A 41 -6.63 13.47 29.02
CA THR A 41 -5.91 14.74 28.82
C THR A 41 -4.49 14.71 29.39
N ALA A 42 -4.14 13.69 30.17
CA ALA A 42 -2.84 13.53 30.77
C ALA A 42 -1.77 13.35 29.70
N LYS A 43 -0.71 14.15 29.81
CA LYS A 43 0.52 13.98 29.05
C LYS A 43 1.38 12.95 29.76
N ALA A 44 1.14 11.67 29.47
CA ALA A 44 1.84 10.56 30.11
C ALA A 44 2.83 9.85 29.17
N LEU A 45 2.74 10.10 27.86
CA LEU A 45 3.61 9.48 26.86
C LEU A 45 4.75 10.43 26.48
N ALA A 46 5.79 9.87 25.84
CA ALA A 46 6.97 10.60 25.37
C ALA A 46 7.60 11.48 26.48
N GLY A 47 7.94 10.86 27.62
CA GLY A 47 8.52 11.56 28.76
C GLY A 47 7.58 12.55 29.45
N GLY A 48 6.26 12.41 29.26
CA GLY A 48 5.26 13.26 29.90
C GLY A 48 4.83 14.48 29.08
N THR A 49 5.03 14.46 27.75
CA THR A 49 4.77 15.61 26.88
C THR A 49 3.55 15.41 25.97
N VAL A 50 3.14 14.16 25.74
CA VAL A 50 2.12 13.80 24.76
C VAL A 50 0.96 13.05 25.43
N THR A 51 -0.27 13.42 25.04
CA THR A 51 -1.49 12.71 25.46
C THR A 51 -1.65 11.41 24.69
N LEU A 52 -2.46 10.48 25.20
CA LEU A 52 -2.72 9.22 24.49
C LEU A 52 -3.26 9.46 23.06
N SER A 53 -4.23 10.37 22.92
CA SER A 53 -4.80 10.75 21.63
C SER A 53 -3.76 11.40 20.71
N GLY A 54 -2.88 12.24 21.27
CA GLY A 54 -1.80 12.88 20.51
C GLY A 54 -0.77 11.87 20.00
N ALA A 55 -0.40 10.88 20.82
CA ALA A 55 0.52 9.82 20.42
C ALA A 55 -0.08 8.96 19.30
N TYR A 56 -1.36 8.58 19.43
CA TYR A 56 -2.08 7.86 18.40
C TYR A 56 -2.17 8.64 17.08
N ALA A 57 -2.53 9.93 17.15
CA ALA A 57 -2.57 10.78 15.96
C ALA A 57 -1.20 10.88 15.27
N ASN A 58 -0.11 11.04 16.02
CA ASN A 58 1.24 11.06 15.47
C ASN A 58 1.60 9.74 14.79
N TYR A 59 1.25 8.61 15.41
CA TYR A 59 1.49 7.28 14.84
C TYR A 59 0.74 7.08 13.52
N VAL A 60 -0.54 7.43 13.46
CA VAL A 60 -1.34 7.37 12.22
C VAL A 60 -0.77 8.30 11.14
N ASN A 61 -0.35 9.51 11.50
CA ASN A 61 0.30 10.42 10.56
C ASN A 61 1.61 9.86 10.03
N GLN A 62 2.42 9.21 10.87
CA GLN A 62 3.67 8.57 10.44
C GLN A 62 3.40 7.48 9.41
N ILE A 63 2.40 6.61 9.66
CA ILE A 63 1.98 5.57 8.71
C ILE A 63 1.49 6.19 7.41
N GLY A 64 0.65 7.24 7.48
CA GLY A 64 0.14 7.93 6.30
C GLY A 64 1.23 8.55 5.45
N ASN A 65 2.21 9.20 6.09
CA ASN A 65 3.37 9.79 5.40
C ASN A 65 4.26 8.72 4.78
N GLN A 66 4.56 7.63 5.51
CA GLN A 66 5.36 6.52 5.00
C GLN A 66 4.68 5.85 3.80
N THR A 67 3.37 5.63 3.88
CA THR A 67 2.58 5.05 2.79
C THR A 67 2.63 5.94 1.55
N ASN A 68 2.43 7.26 1.71
CA ASN A 68 2.53 8.20 0.58
C ASN A 68 3.92 8.19 -0.06
N GLN A 69 5.00 8.20 0.73
CA GLN A 69 6.37 8.11 0.20
C GLN A 69 6.59 6.83 -0.61
N VAL A 70 6.17 5.69 -0.09
CA VAL A 70 6.30 4.39 -0.78
C VAL A 70 5.47 4.37 -2.07
N GLN A 71 4.27 4.94 -2.06
CA GLN A 71 3.42 5.02 -3.24
C GLN A 71 4.08 5.86 -4.35
N THR A 72 4.60 7.04 -4.02
CA THR A 72 5.32 7.89 -4.98
C THR A 72 6.56 7.18 -5.52
N ALA A 73 7.35 6.53 -4.66
CA ALA A 73 8.53 5.77 -5.08
C ALA A 73 8.15 4.61 -6.02
N SER A 74 7.08 3.89 -5.71
CA SER A 74 6.55 2.79 -6.54
C SER A 74 6.12 3.28 -7.92
N THR A 75 5.41 4.41 -8.00
CA THR A 75 5.01 5.01 -9.28
C THR A 75 6.22 5.43 -10.10
N ALA A 76 7.22 6.08 -9.48
CA ALA A 76 8.45 6.48 -10.16
C ALA A 76 9.24 5.27 -10.68
N GLN A 77 9.36 4.21 -9.87
CA GLN A 77 10.06 2.98 -10.27
C GLN A 77 9.32 2.26 -11.40
N THR A 78 7.99 2.22 -11.36
CA THR A 78 7.16 1.65 -12.43
C THR A 78 7.38 2.40 -13.74
N ALA A 79 7.35 3.75 -13.70
CA ALA A 79 7.62 4.57 -14.87
C ALA A 79 9.03 4.32 -15.44
N LEU A 80 10.04 4.18 -14.57
CA LEU A 80 11.41 3.86 -14.97
C LEU A 80 11.48 2.48 -15.65
N VAL A 81 10.83 1.45 -15.09
CA VAL A 81 10.79 0.11 -15.68
C VAL A 81 10.11 0.15 -17.05
N THR A 82 8.99 0.84 -17.18
CA THR A 82 8.31 1.03 -18.47
C THR A 82 9.24 1.70 -19.49
N GLN A 83 9.94 2.77 -19.09
CA GLN A 83 10.85 3.48 -19.98
C GLN A 83 12.03 2.60 -20.45
N ILE A 84 12.63 1.86 -19.52
CA ILE A 84 13.73 0.93 -19.83
C ILE A 84 13.23 -0.20 -20.74
N THR A 85 12.03 -0.73 -20.48
CA THR A 85 11.42 -1.78 -21.29
C THR A 85 11.16 -1.30 -22.71
N ALA A 86 10.61 -0.09 -22.87
CA ALA A 86 10.41 0.53 -24.18
C ALA A 86 11.74 0.77 -24.91
N ALA A 87 12.77 1.25 -24.20
CA ALA A 87 14.10 1.42 -24.78
C ALA A 87 14.72 0.08 -25.23
N GLN A 88 14.58 -0.98 -24.42
CA GLN A 88 15.01 -2.33 -24.78
C GLN A 88 14.28 -2.84 -26.01
N GLN A 89 12.95 -2.70 -26.07
CA GLN A 89 12.14 -3.10 -27.21
C GLN A 89 12.45 -2.29 -28.48
N SER A 90 12.89 -1.03 -28.35
CA SER A 90 13.29 -0.24 -29.50
C SER A 90 14.60 -0.72 -30.16
N VAL A 91 15.49 -1.38 -29.40
CA VAL A 91 16.80 -1.85 -29.90
C VAL A 91 16.77 -3.33 -30.24
N SER A 92 16.10 -4.14 -29.41
CA SER A 92 16.10 -5.60 -29.49
C SER A 92 14.69 -6.19 -29.52
N GLY A 93 13.67 -5.35 -29.68
CA GLY A 93 12.30 -5.82 -29.87
C GLY A 93 12.10 -6.34 -31.29
N VAL A 94 11.33 -7.40 -31.38
CA VAL A 94 10.91 -7.98 -32.65
C VAL A 94 9.54 -7.42 -33.00
N ASN A 95 9.44 -6.78 -34.16
CA ASN A 95 8.15 -6.33 -34.67
C ASN A 95 7.46 -7.48 -35.40
N ILE A 96 6.46 -8.10 -34.75
CA ILE A 96 5.76 -9.28 -35.28
C ILE A 96 5.14 -9.00 -36.66
N ASN A 97 4.73 -7.76 -36.94
CA ASN A 97 4.14 -7.40 -38.22
C ASN A 97 5.20 -7.34 -39.32
N GLU A 98 6.39 -6.85 -38.99
CA GLU A 98 7.52 -6.80 -39.93
C GLU A 98 8.07 -8.21 -40.18
N GLU A 99 8.22 -9.03 -39.14
CA GLU A 99 8.54 -10.45 -39.27
C GLU A 99 7.46 -11.21 -40.07
N ALA A 100 6.18 -10.94 -39.85
CA ALA A 100 5.09 -11.58 -40.59
C ALA A 100 5.07 -11.17 -42.07
N ALA A 101 5.37 -9.89 -42.37
CA ALA A 101 5.51 -9.41 -43.75
C ALA A 101 6.71 -10.05 -44.44
N ASN A 102 7.86 -10.11 -43.76
CA ASN A 102 9.06 -10.80 -44.25
C ASN A 102 8.80 -12.30 -44.45
N LEU A 103 8.10 -12.95 -43.53
CA LEU A 103 7.70 -14.35 -43.67
C LEU A 103 6.80 -14.55 -44.90
N LEU A 104 5.79 -13.71 -45.09
CA LEU A 104 4.93 -13.74 -46.28
C LEU A 104 5.72 -13.55 -47.58
N GLN A 105 6.64 -12.58 -47.59
CA GLN A 105 7.57 -12.33 -48.70
C GLN A 105 8.41 -13.57 -49.00
N TYR A 106 9.01 -14.21 -47.98
CA TYR A 106 9.79 -15.42 -48.14
C TYR A 106 8.95 -16.60 -48.64
N GLN A 107 7.72 -16.76 -48.16
CA GLN A 107 6.79 -17.77 -48.67
C GLN A 107 6.46 -17.54 -50.15
N GLN A 108 6.24 -16.29 -50.56
CA GLN A 108 5.96 -15.96 -51.96
C GLN A 108 7.17 -16.18 -52.86
N LEU A 109 8.38 -15.80 -52.40
CA LEU A 109 9.63 -16.08 -53.11
C LEU A 109 9.87 -17.59 -53.24
N TYR A 110 9.57 -18.37 -52.21
CA TYR A 110 9.68 -19.82 -52.25
C TYR A 110 8.74 -20.44 -53.29
N GLN A 111 7.49 -19.98 -53.36
CA GLN A 111 6.53 -20.41 -54.39
C GLN A 111 6.98 -20.01 -55.79
N ALA A 112 7.48 -18.78 -55.98
CA ALA A 112 8.01 -18.31 -57.25
C ALA A 112 9.21 -19.14 -57.71
N ASN A 113 10.18 -19.41 -56.82
CA ASN A 113 11.33 -20.26 -57.10
C ASN A 113 10.90 -21.69 -57.46
N SER A 114 9.89 -22.24 -56.76
CA SER A 114 9.32 -23.55 -57.10
C SER A 114 8.74 -23.59 -58.51
N LYS A 115 8.10 -22.50 -58.97
CA LYS A 115 7.61 -22.38 -60.34
C LYS A 115 8.74 -22.28 -61.37
N VAL A 116 9.79 -21.50 -61.07
CA VAL A 116 10.98 -21.42 -61.92
C VAL A 116 11.63 -22.79 -62.10
N ILE A 117 11.78 -23.56 -61.01
CA ILE A 117 12.32 -24.93 -61.06
C ILE A 117 11.43 -25.84 -61.91
N GLN A 118 10.10 -25.78 -61.75
CA GLN A 118 9.18 -26.54 -62.59
C GLN A 118 9.34 -26.18 -64.08
N THR A 119 9.41 -24.90 -64.42
CA THR A 119 9.61 -24.46 -65.80
C THR A 119 10.96 -24.92 -66.35
N ALA A 120 12.04 -24.84 -65.56
CA ALA A 120 13.36 -25.33 -65.95
C ALA A 120 13.35 -26.86 -66.18
N GLN A 121 12.68 -27.63 -65.32
CA GLN A 121 12.49 -29.07 -65.50
C GLN A 121 11.70 -29.38 -66.79
N THR A 122 10.63 -28.62 -67.07
CA THR A 122 9.87 -28.78 -68.31
C THR A 122 10.74 -28.49 -69.53
N LEU A 123 11.50 -27.38 -69.53
CA LEU A 123 12.42 -27.04 -70.63
C LEU A 123 13.47 -28.12 -70.84
N PHE A 124 14.07 -28.64 -69.76
CA PHE A 124 15.04 -29.72 -69.84
C PHE A 124 14.44 -30.99 -70.44
N GLN A 125 13.24 -31.37 -70.02
CA GLN A 125 12.52 -32.52 -70.55
C GLN A 125 12.16 -32.35 -72.03
N THR A 126 11.73 -31.15 -72.44
CA THR A 126 11.46 -30.82 -73.85
C THR A 126 12.72 -30.93 -74.70
N LEU A 127 13.85 -30.39 -74.25
CA LEU A 127 15.13 -30.52 -74.96
C LEU A 127 15.54 -31.98 -75.12
N LEU A 128 15.46 -32.79 -74.06
CA LEU A 128 15.72 -34.23 -74.12
C LEU A 128 14.80 -34.98 -75.09
N GLY A 129 13.52 -34.60 -75.15
CA GLY A 129 12.54 -35.22 -76.04
C GLY A 129 12.73 -34.87 -77.52
N ILE A 130 13.50 -33.84 -77.86
CA ILE A 130 13.82 -33.47 -79.25
C ILE A 130 15.00 -34.30 -79.79
N PHE A 131 15.86 -34.84 -78.92
CA PHE A 131 17.02 -35.66 -79.28
C PHE A 131 16.76 -37.18 -79.22
N GLN A 132 15.50 -37.60 -79.06
CA GLN A 132 15.05 -39.00 -79.19
C GLN A 132 14.22 -39.19 -80.45
#